data_AF-A0A956DM21-F1
#
_entry.id   AF-A0A956DM21-F1
#
_cell.length_a   1.000
_cell.length_b   1.000
_cell.length_c   1.000
_cell.angle_alpha   90.00
_cell.angle_beta   90.00
_cell.angle_gamma   90.00
#
_symmetry.space_group_name_H-M   'P 1'
#
loop_
_entity.id
_entity.type
_entity.pdbx_description
1 polymer ?
#
loop_
_entity_poly.entity_id
_entity_poly.type
_entity_poly.pdbx_seq_one_letter_code
_entity_poly.pdbx_strand_id
1 'polypeptide(L)'
;MKTIKTLLSAAALATVALAAAPPAQACGGEWFAEPEIDYRVMGVARAEKSLERGDYDAAAGAIVRMIPHIRNYHGVTRDPIINRAMRVLAVATSRKGGEINDKQLLSYAQDGWQGGAASQRNTNLEWSVNALKALEDKDETEDVLLQAQLAEAMTQVAELRDDGKARLESLAKRDLLVSPEAYRRLASLRAAEGNTRGELAALERCRNMTKDKNLCGAVEGHS
;
A
#
# COMPACT_ATOMS: atom_id res chain seq x y z
N MET A 1 -22.92 -83.72 4.73
CA MET A 1 -22.26 -85.05 4.76
C MET A 1 -21.98 -85.50 3.34
N LYS A 2 -20.80 -86.14 3.13
CA LYS A 2 -20.24 -86.73 1.89
C LYS A 2 -19.52 -85.73 0.96
N THR A 3 -18.18 -85.58 1.08
CA THR A 3 -17.06 -86.35 0.44
C THR A 3 -16.88 -86.05 -1.04
N ILE A 4 -15.71 -85.90 -1.66
CA ILE A 4 -14.28 -85.66 -1.34
C ILE A 4 -13.60 -85.76 -2.73
N LYS A 5 -12.59 -84.91 -2.99
CA LYS A 5 -11.45 -85.02 -3.95
C LYS A 5 -11.72 -85.30 -5.45
N THR A 6 -11.19 -84.43 -6.30
CA THR A 6 -10.07 -84.82 -7.19
C THR A 6 -9.15 -83.63 -7.49
N LEU A 7 -7.86 -83.84 -7.27
CA LEU A 7 -6.74 -83.00 -7.72
C LEU A 7 -6.51 -83.25 -9.22
N LEU A 8 -6.20 -82.19 -9.96
CA LEU A 8 -5.32 -82.29 -11.13
C LEU A 8 -4.55 -80.98 -11.30
N SER A 9 -3.26 -81.09 -11.00
CA SER A 9 -2.23 -80.11 -11.32
C SER A 9 -2.08 -79.99 -12.84
N ALA A 10 -2.09 -78.76 -13.34
CA ALA A 10 -1.57 -78.44 -14.67
C ALA A 10 -0.66 -77.22 -14.52
N ALA A 11 0.61 -77.43 -14.83
CA ALA A 11 1.66 -76.42 -14.87
C ALA A 11 1.29 -75.34 -15.89
N ALA A 12 1.21 -74.09 -15.44
CA ALA A 12 1.15 -72.92 -16.31
C ALA A 12 2.45 -72.14 -16.16
N LEU A 13 3.10 -71.92 -17.30
CA LEU A 13 4.39 -71.30 -17.48
C LEU A 13 4.50 -69.96 -16.72
N ALA A 14 5.59 -69.79 -15.98
CA ALA A 14 6.05 -68.47 -15.57
C ALA A 14 6.58 -67.73 -16.79
N THR A 15 5.71 -67.00 -17.49
CA THR A 15 6.13 -65.94 -18.41
C THR A 15 6.66 -64.79 -17.55
N VAL A 16 7.99 -64.70 -17.43
CA VAL A 16 8.64 -63.46 -17.02
C VAL A 16 8.39 -62.46 -18.14
N ALA A 17 7.33 -61.67 -18.01
CA ALA A 17 7.19 -60.46 -18.79
C ALA A 17 8.36 -59.55 -18.39
N LEU A 18 9.38 -59.48 -19.24
CA LEU A 18 10.21 -58.29 -19.30
C LEU A 18 9.24 -57.17 -19.68
N ALA A 19 8.68 -56.50 -18.68
CA ALA A 19 8.12 -55.18 -18.87
C ALA A 19 9.29 -54.33 -19.36
N ALA A 20 9.36 -54.12 -20.68
CA ALA A 20 10.09 -53.01 -21.23
C ALA A 20 9.64 -51.79 -20.43
N ALA A 21 10.54 -51.23 -19.61
CA ALA A 21 10.27 -49.96 -18.98
C ALA A 21 9.84 -49.02 -20.09
N PRO A 22 8.67 -48.36 -20.00
CA PRO A 22 8.32 -47.34 -20.96
C PRO A 22 9.48 -46.34 -20.98
N PRO A 23 9.90 -45.84 -22.16
CA PRO A 23 10.92 -44.82 -22.18
C PRO A 23 10.42 -43.66 -21.31
N ALA A 24 11.33 -43.01 -20.60
CA ALA A 24 11.07 -41.93 -19.65
C ALA A 24 10.49 -40.65 -20.29
N GLN A 25 9.67 -40.78 -21.34
CA GLN A 25 8.80 -39.76 -21.91
C GLN A 25 7.41 -39.68 -21.24
N ALA A 26 7.15 -40.46 -20.18
CA ALA A 26 5.93 -40.36 -19.37
C ALA A 26 6.05 -39.38 -18.18
N CYS A 27 7.23 -38.81 -17.92
CA CYS A 27 7.32 -37.57 -17.15
C CYS A 27 6.90 -36.45 -18.10
N GLY A 28 5.58 -36.31 -18.27
CA GLY A 28 4.97 -35.29 -19.10
C GLY A 28 5.71 -33.98 -18.88
N GLY A 29 6.34 -33.50 -19.94
CA GLY A 29 6.79 -32.12 -20.02
C GLY A 29 5.55 -31.24 -20.01
N GLU A 30 4.94 -31.07 -18.83
CA GLU A 30 4.27 -29.83 -18.53
C GLU A 30 5.34 -28.77 -18.64
N TRP A 31 5.37 -28.15 -19.81
CA TRP A 31 5.87 -26.80 -19.99
C TRP A 31 5.06 -25.93 -19.03
N PHE A 32 5.42 -25.95 -17.74
CA PHE A 32 5.06 -24.88 -16.85
C PHE A 32 5.70 -23.66 -17.49
N ALA A 33 4.88 -22.79 -18.07
CA ALA A 33 5.31 -21.45 -18.40
C ALA A 33 6.01 -20.94 -17.14
N GLU A 34 7.30 -20.62 -17.25
CA GLU A 34 8.04 -20.07 -16.12
C GLU A 34 7.17 -18.97 -15.52
N PRO A 35 6.87 -19.01 -14.20
CA PRO A 35 5.99 -18.03 -13.62
C PRO A 35 6.56 -16.65 -13.94
N GLU A 36 5.82 -15.84 -14.70
CA GLU A 36 6.25 -14.48 -15.00
C GLU A 36 6.25 -13.71 -13.68
N ILE A 37 7.44 -13.56 -13.10
CA ILE A 37 7.60 -12.87 -11.83
C ILE A 37 7.47 -11.38 -12.10
N ASP A 38 6.31 -10.81 -11.75
CA ASP A 38 6.15 -9.36 -11.72
C ASP A 38 6.92 -8.76 -10.53
N TYR A 39 8.14 -8.30 -10.80
CA TYR A 39 9.01 -7.66 -9.82
C TYR A 39 8.40 -6.41 -9.18
N ARG A 40 7.36 -5.80 -9.78
CA ARG A 40 6.65 -4.65 -9.21
C ARG A 40 5.96 -5.00 -7.90
N VAL A 41 5.52 -6.25 -7.73
CA VAL A 41 4.87 -6.72 -6.50
C VAL A 41 5.81 -6.57 -5.31
N MET A 42 7.06 -7.01 -5.44
CA MET A 42 8.06 -6.87 -4.38
C MET A 42 8.46 -5.41 -4.16
N GLY A 43 8.53 -4.61 -5.23
CA GLY A 43 8.84 -3.19 -5.15
C GLY A 43 7.78 -2.40 -4.36
N VAL A 44 6.48 -2.62 -4.66
CA VAL A 44 5.37 -1.99 -3.93
C VAL A 44 5.36 -2.44 -2.47
N ALA A 45 5.51 -3.75 -2.21
CA ALA A 45 5.54 -4.25 -0.83
C ALA A 45 6.69 -3.64 0.01
N ARG A 46 7.86 -3.41 -0.60
CA ARG A 46 8.97 -2.72 0.05
C ARG A 46 8.64 -1.25 0.32
N ALA A 47 8.00 -0.56 -0.62
CA ALA A 47 7.58 0.83 -0.45
C ALA A 47 6.52 0.98 0.65
N GLU A 48 5.55 0.06 0.75
CA GLU A 48 4.58 0.00 1.85
C GLU A 48 5.28 -0.16 3.20
N LYS A 49 6.27 -1.06 3.30
CA LYS A 49 7.06 -1.22 4.52
C LYS A 49 7.86 0.03 4.90
N SER A 50 8.40 0.76 3.91
CA SER A 50 9.04 2.06 4.16
C SER A 50 8.02 3.09 4.69
N LEU A 51 6.83 3.13 4.10
CA LEU A 51 5.74 4.02 4.53
C LEU A 51 5.32 3.73 5.98
N GLU A 52 5.13 2.46 6.34
CA GLU A 52 4.79 2.02 7.70
C GLU A 52 5.83 2.42 8.75
N ARG A 53 7.11 2.52 8.36
CA ARG A 53 8.19 2.96 9.24
C ARG A 53 8.34 4.48 9.31
N GLY A 54 7.55 5.24 8.54
CA GLY A 54 7.67 6.68 8.42
C GLY A 54 8.78 7.16 7.46
N ASP A 55 9.41 6.25 6.70
CA ASP A 55 10.45 6.57 5.72
C ASP A 55 9.81 7.08 4.41
N TYR A 56 9.14 8.24 4.45
CA TYR A 56 8.30 8.72 3.34
C TYR A 56 9.09 8.96 2.04
N ASP A 57 10.30 9.55 2.11
CA ASP A 57 11.13 9.77 0.92
C ASP A 57 11.52 8.44 0.26
N ALA A 58 11.86 7.42 1.07
CA ALA A 58 12.20 6.10 0.57
C ALA A 58 11.00 5.36 -0.03
N ALA A 59 9.82 5.52 0.57
CA ALA A 59 8.56 4.95 0.06
C ALA A 59 8.19 5.58 -1.29
N ALA A 60 8.12 6.91 -1.35
CA ALA A 60 7.78 7.65 -2.56
C ALA A 60 8.81 7.43 -3.67
N GLY A 61 10.10 7.54 -3.35
CA GLY A 61 11.17 7.37 -4.32
C GLY A 61 11.25 5.97 -4.91
N ALA A 62 10.96 4.92 -4.12
CA ALA A 62 10.86 3.55 -4.63
C ALA A 62 9.74 3.40 -5.68
N ILE A 63 8.57 3.99 -5.44
CA ILE A 63 7.46 3.96 -6.40
C ILE A 63 7.81 4.74 -7.66
N VAL A 64 8.33 5.97 -7.53
CA VAL A 64 8.65 6.81 -8.70
C VAL A 64 9.76 6.18 -9.57
N ARG A 65 10.76 5.52 -8.98
CA ARG A 65 11.76 4.77 -9.77
C ARG A 65 11.16 3.59 -10.54
N MET A 66 10.21 2.90 -9.93
CA MET A 66 9.61 1.69 -10.49
C MET A 66 8.52 2.01 -11.53
N ILE A 67 7.77 3.10 -11.33
CA ILE A 67 6.68 3.54 -12.19
C ILE A 67 6.88 5.04 -12.48
N PRO A 68 7.83 5.43 -13.35
CA PRO A 68 8.17 6.84 -13.57
C PRO A 68 7.01 7.68 -14.11
N HIS A 69 6.10 7.07 -14.85
CA HIS A 69 4.92 7.71 -15.42
C HIS A 69 3.68 7.61 -14.53
N ILE A 70 3.84 7.29 -13.23
CA ILE A 70 2.71 7.13 -12.30
C ILE A 70 1.80 8.36 -12.22
N ARG A 71 2.38 9.56 -12.49
CA ARG A 71 1.64 10.83 -12.51
C ARG A 71 0.59 10.91 -13.61
N ASN A 72 0.78 10.17 -14.70
CA ASN A 72 -0.12 10.18 -15.86
C ASN A 72 -1.34 9.27 -15.66
N TYR A 73 -1.38 8.50 -14.57
CA TYR A 73 -2.57 7.73 -14.23
C TYR A 73 -3.60 8.65 -13.58
N HIS A 74 -4.75 8.74 -14.25
CA HIS A 74 -5.91 9.47 -13.76
C HIS A 74 -6.94 8.45 -13.26
N GLY A 75 -7.09 8.36 -11.95
CA GLY A 75 -8.03 7.47 -11.30
C GLY A 75 -7.57 6.01 -11.16
N VAL A 76 -8.51 5.15 -10.78
CA VAL A 76 -8.24 3.73 -10.50
C VAL A 76 -8.00 2.96 -11.78
N THR A 77 -6.96 2.15 -11.77
CA THR A 77 -6.56 1.30 -12.90
C THR A 77 -7.08 -0.12 -12.72
N ARG A 78 -7.06 -0.91 -13.80
CA ARG A 78 -7.33 -2.36 -13.74
C ARG A 78 -6.22 -3.15 -13.05
N ASP A 79 -5.03 -2.56 -12.90
CA ASP A 79 -3.88 -3.21 -12.28
C ASP A 79 -3.86 -2.88 -10.77
N PRO A 80 -4.15 -3.86 -9.88
CA PRO A 80 -4.18 -3.61 -8.44
C PRO A 80 -2.83 -3.20 -7.87
N ILE A 81 -1.72 -3.56 -8.53
CA ILE A 81 -0.37 -3.16 -8.11
C ILE A 81 -0.16 -1.67 -8.33
N ILE A 82 -0.65 -1.12 -9.45
CA ILE A 82 -0.59 0.32 -9.71
C ILE A 82 -1.46 1.09 -8.71
N ASN A 83 -2.65 0.59 -8.38
CA ASN A 83 -3.53 1.24 -7.40
C ASN A 83 -2.88 1.29 -6.00
N ARG A 84 -2.22 0.20 -5.58
CA ARG A 84 -1.44 0.17 -4.33
C ARG A 84 -0.24 1.14 -4.38
N ALA A 85 0.48 1.18 -5.49
CA ALA A 85 1.59 2.11 -5.69
C ALA A 85 1.12 3.57 -5.61
N MET A 86 -0.02 3.90 -6.22
CA MET A 86 -0.63 5.22 -6.15
C MET A 86 -0.98 5.61 -4.72
N ARG A 87 -1.60 4.69 -3.95
CA ARG A 87 -1.90 4.93 -2.52
C ARG A 87 -0.63 5.25 -1.74
N VAL A 88 0.41 4.41 -1.87
CA VAL A 88 1.68 4.60 -1.15
C VAL A 88 2.32 5.93 -1.50
N LEU A 89 2.40 6.27 -2.78
CA LEU A 89 2.98 7.52 -3.24
C LEU A 89 2.18 8.73 -2.74
N ALA A 90 0.85 8.68 -2.84
CA ALA A 90 -0.02 9.78 -2.40
C ALA A 90 0.09 10.03 -0.89
N VAL A 91 0.11 8.97 -0.08
CA VAL A 91 0.25 9.08 1.38
C VAL A 91 1.63 9.60 1.76
N ALA A 92 2.70 9.05 1.18
CA ALA A 92 4.06 9.50 1.47
C ALA A 92 4.26 10.98 1.09
N THR A 93 3.77 11.36 -0.10
CA THR A 93 3.86 12.74 -0.61
C THR A 93 3.06 13.71 0.26
N SER A 94 1.83 13.35 0.65
CA SER A 94 1.00 14.21 1.49
C SER A 94 1.60 14.41 2.89
N ARG A 95 2.15 13.34 3.49
CA ARG A 95 2.81 13.42 4.81
C ARG A 95 4.11 14.20 4.78
N LYS A 96 4.75 14.30 3.62
CA LYS A 96 5.92 15.17 3.36
C LYS A 96 5.57 16.59 2.93
N GLY A 97 4.29 16.95 2.84
CA GLY A 97 3.89 18.31 2.43
C GLY A 97 4.12 18.60 0.95
N GLY A 98 4.12 17.57 0.09
CA GLY A 98 4.26 17.73 -1.36
C GLY A 98 5.69 17.69 -1.87
N GLU A 99 6.67 17.38 -1.01
CA GLU A 99 8.10 17.32 -1.34
C GLU A 99 8.63 15.88 -1.27
N ILE A 100 9.34 15.42 -2.30
CA ILE A 100 10.05 14.14 -2.29
C ILE A 100 11.54 14.40 -2.49
N ASN A 101 12.31 14.16 -1.43
CA ASN A 101 13.76 14.39 -1.40
C ASN A 101 14.54 13.09 -1.51
N ASP A 102 14.34 12.36 -2.63
CA ASP A 102 15.12 11.18 -2.92
C ASP A 102 16.20 11.46 -3.98
N LYS A 103 17.46 11.48 -3.51
CA LYS A 103 18.66 11.75 -4.32
C LYS A 103 18.91 10.70 -5.41
N GLN A 104 18.28 9.53 -5.32
CA GLN A 104 18.42 8.45 -6.30
C GLN A 104 17.37 8.54 -7.42
N LEU A 105 16.47 9.52 -7.41
CA LEU A 105 15.55 9.75 -8.52
C LEU A 105 16.32 10.20 -9.75
N LEU A 106 15.99 9.64 -10.91
CA LEU A 106 16.54 10.06 -12.19
C LEU A 106 15.90 11.39 -12.61
N SER A 107 16.65 12.28 -13.26
CA SER A 107 16.18 13.64 -13.60
C SER A 107 14.83 13.67 -14.33
N TYR A 108 14.59 12.74 -15.26
CA TYR A 108 13.30 12.66 -15.97
C TYR A 108 12.12 12.21 -15.08
N ALA A 109 12.40 11.50 -13.99
CA ALA A 109 11.41 11.07 -13.00
C ALA A 109 11.31 12.05 -11.83
N GLN A 110 12.25 13.01 -11.72
CA GLN A 110 12.24 14.09 -10.74
C GLN A 110 11.25 15.19 -11.11
N ASP A 111 10.95 15.36 -12.42
CA ASP A 111 10.19 16.49 -12.93
C ASP A 111 8.79 16.56 -12.30
N GLY A 112 8.70 17.45 -11.31
CA GLY A 112 7.49 17.76 -10.57
C GLY A 112 7.35 17.12 -9.19
N TRP A 113 8.13 16.11 -8.81
CA TRP A 113 8.04 15.47 -7.48
C TRP A 113 8.93 16.11 -6.42
N GLN A 114 9.99 16.82 -6.82
CA GLN A 114 10.96 17.41 -5.89
C GLN A 114 10.37 18.45 -4.94
N GLY A 115 9.28 19.15 -5.31
CA GLY A 115 8.63 20.10 -4.42
C GLY A 115 9.48 21.31 -3.98
N GLY A 116 10.54 21.65 -4.73
CA GLY A 116 11.42 22.78 -4.39
C GLY A 116 10.68 24.12 -4.40
N ALA A 117 9.71 24.29 -5.32
CA ALA A 117 8.81 25.45 -5.34
C ALA A 117 7.45 25.16 -4.68
N ALA A 118 6.82 26.18 -4.08
CA ALA A 118 5.49 26.05 -3.47
C ALA A 118 4.43 25.57 -4.48
N SER A 119 4.48 26.04 -5.72
CA SER A 119 3.58 25.58 -6.79
C SER A 119 3.72 24.09 -7.10
N GLN A 120 4.96 23.56 -7.06
CA GLN A 120 5.21 22.13 -7.25
C GLN A 120 4.67 21.31 -6.08
N ARG A 121 4.88 21.78 -4.84
CA ARG A 121 4.30 21.13 -3.64
C ARG A 121 2.80 21.06 -3.72
N ASN A 122 2.14 22.17 -4.08
CA ASN A 122 0.68 22.21 -4.23
C ASN A 122 0.20 21.24 -5.31
N THR A 123 0.88 21.20 -6.47
CA THR A 123 0.55 20.24 -7.54
C THR A 123 0.65 18.79 -7.04
N ASN A 124 1.65 18.47 -6.21
CA ASN A 124 1.83 17.13 -5.65
C ASN A 124 0.79 16.78 -4.59
N LEU A 125 0.38 17.76 -3.78
CA LEU A 125 -0.69 17.60 -2.80
C LEU A 125 -2.06 17.39 -3.48
N GLU A 126 -2.37 18.19 -4.51
CA GLU A 126 -3.56 18.03 -5.33
C GLU A 126 -3.61 16.66 -6.01
N TRP A 127 -2.49 16.22 -6.59
CA TRP A 127 -2.38 14.87 -7.15
C TRP A 127 -2.64 13.80 -6.09
N SER A 128 -2.07 13.96 -4.88
CA SER A 128 -2.22 13.01 -3.79
C SER A 128 -3.68 12.89 -3.35
N VAL A 129 -4.38 14.02 -3.20
CA VAL A 129 -5.81 14.05 -2.90
C VAL A 129 -6.62 13.37 -4.01
N ASN A 130 -6.37 13.70 -5.27
CA ASN A 130 -7.10 13.13 -6.40
C ASN A 130 -6.89 11.61 -6.53
N ALA A 131 -5.67 11.13 -6.31
CA ALA A 131 -5.34 9.71 -6.33
C ALA A 131 -6.07 8.95 -5.20
N LEU A 132 -6.03 9.46 -3.97
CA LEU A 132 -6.72 8.84 -2.82
C LEU A 132 -8.24 8.91 -2.95
N LYS A 133 -8.77 10.03 -3.46
CA LYS A 133 -10.20 10.18 -3.73
C LYS A 133 -10.68 9.18 -4.77
N ALA A 134 -9.95 9.01 -5.86
CA ALA A 134 -10.33 8.03 -6.87
C ALA A 134 -10.34 6.60 -6.33
N LEU A 135 -9.39 6.26 -5.45
CA LEU A 135 -9.37 4.97 -4.76
C LEU A 135 -10.58 4.82 -3.83
N GLU A 136 -10.90 5.84 -3.03
CA GLU A 136 -12.07 5.85 -2.13
C GLU A 136 -13.38 5.70 -2.92
N ASP A 137 -13.54 6.45 -4.02
CA ASP A 137 -14.74 6.42 -4.88
C ASP A 137 -14.99 5.03 -5.52
N LYS A 138 -13.98 4.16 -5.54
CA LYS A 138 -14.06 2.78 -6.07
C LYS A 138 -14.01 1.72 -4.98
N ASP A 139 -13.86 2.12 -3.73
CA ASP A 139 -13.80 1.19 -2.62
C ASP A 139 -15.20 0.82 -2.14
N GLU A 140 -15.59 -0.43 -2.37
CA GLU A 140 -16.88 -0.99 -1.93
C GLU A 140 -16.85 -1.42 -0.46
N THR A 141 -15.68 -1.42 0.18
CA THR A 141 -15.50 -1.95 1.54
C THR A 141 -15.59 -0.90 2.65
N GLU A 142 -15.66 0.38 2.28
CA GLU A 142 -15.58 1.51 3.21
C GLU A 142 -14.32 1.46 4.09
N ASP A 143 -13.15 1.24 3.49
CA ASP A 143 -11.84 1.17 4.13
C ASP A 143 -11.55 2.47 4.90
N VAL A 144 -11.70 2.35 6.21
CA VAL A 144 -11.49 3.42 7.19
C VAL A 144 -10.06 3.98 7.13
N LEU A 145 -9.07 3.15 6.80
CA LEU A 145 -7.69 3.62 6.64
C LEU A 145 -7.57 4.54 5.42
N LEU A 146 -8.20 4.17 4.30
CA LEU A 146 -8.22 4.98 3.09
C LEU A 146 -8.95 6.32 3.32
N GLN A 147 -10.08 6.29 4.02
CA GLN A 147 -10.82 7.51 4.41
C GLN A 147 -9.96 8.46 5.26
N ALA A 148 -9.23 7.90 6.25
CA ALA A 148 -8.31 8.67 7.08
C ALA A 148 -7.16 9.26 6.27
N GLN A 149 -6.56 8.47 5.37
CA GLN A 149 -5.46 8.91 4.50
C GLN A 149 -5.89 10.03 3.54
N LEU A 150 -7.08 9.93 2.95
CA LEU A 150 -7.64 10.98 2.11
C LEU A 150 -7.87 12.26 2.94
N ALA A 151 -8.49 12.13 4.11
CA ALA A 151 -8.72 13.26 5.00
C ALA A 151 -7.41 13.93 5.44
N GLU A 152 -6.37 13.15 5.78
CA GLU A 152 -5.01 13.64 6.04
C GLU A 152 -4.48 14.46 4.85
N ALA A 153 -4.59 13.93 3.62
CA ALA A 153 -4.12 14.62 2.43
C ALA A 153 -4.89 15.92 2.15
N MET A 154 -6.21 15.92 2.32
CA MET A 154 -7.06 17.10 2.15
C MET A 154 -6.65 18.25 3.07
N THR A 155 -6.23 17.96 4.30
CA THR A 155 -5.80 19.01 5.26
C THR A 155 -4.55 19.79 4.83
N GLN A 156 -3.79 19.25 3.87
CA GLN A 156 -2.61 19.89 3.30
C GLN A 156 -2.95 20.87 2.16
N VAL A 157 -4.12 20.74 1.55
CA VAL A 157 -4.59 21.63 0.47
C VAL A 157 -5.48 22.70 1.09
N ALA A 158 -5.18 23.98 0.83
CA ALA A 158 -5.82 25.09 1.53
C ALA A 158 -7.35 25.09 1.36
N GLU A 159 -7.81 24.84 0.14
CA GLU A 159 -9.22 24.83 -0.28
C GLU A 159 -9.99 23.64 0.30
N LEU A 160 -9.31 22.57 0.70
CA LEU A 160 -9.91 21.33 1.21
C LEU A 160 -9.65 21.12 2.70
N ARG A 161 -8.99 22.09 3.36
CA ARG A 161 -8.49 21.91 4.72
C ARG A 161 -9.61 21.66 5.71
N ASP A 162 -10.68 22.44 5.63
CA ASP A 162 -11.81 22.35 6.55
C ASP A 162 -12.59 21.05 6.36
N ASP A 163 -12.82 20.63 5.12
CA ASP A 163 -13.47 19.35 4.79
C ASP A 163 -12.63 18.15 5.26
N GLY A 164 -11.31 18.21 5.04
CA GLY A 164 -10.37 17.21 5.52
C GLY A 164 -10.38 17.11 7.04
N LYS A 165 -10.36 18.25 7.73
CA LYS A 165 -10.48 18.31 9.20
C LYS A 165 -11.81 17.72 9.67
N ALA A 166 -12.93 18.10 9.06
CA ALA A 166 -14.25 17.60 9.42
C ALA A 166 -14.34 16.06 9.29
N ARG A 167 -13.73 15.49 8.23
CA ARG A 167 -13.60 14.04 8.06
C ARG A 167 -12.76 13.40 9.17
N LEU A 168 -11.59 13.96 9.51
CA LEU A 168 -10.75 13.47 10.62
C LEU A 168 -11.48 13.52 11.97
N GLU A 169 -12.20 14.61 12.25
CA GLU A 169 -13.03 14.76 13.46
C GLU A 169 -14.13 13.71 13.54
N SER A 170 -14.82 13.45 12.42
CA SER A 170 -15.87 12.44 12.33
C SER A 170 -15.34 11.03 12.60
N LEU A 171 -14.20 10.68 12.00
CA LEU A 171 -13.51 9.41 12.23
C LEU A 171 -13.05 9.28 13.69
N ALA A 172 -12.44 10.32 14.26
CA ALA A 172 -12.00 10.31 15.65
C ALA A 172 -13.18 10.17 16.64
N LYS A 173 -14.30 10.85 16.39
CA LYS A 173 -15.52 10.76 17.22
C LYS A 173 -16.12 9.34 17.23
N ARG A 174 -15.97 8.61 16.14
CA ARG A 174 -16.43 7.22 15.97
C ARG A 174 -15.40 6.17 16.42
N ASP A 175 -14.25 6.61 16.94
CA ASP A 175 -13.10 5.75 17.25
C ASP A 175 -12.58 4.95 16.04
N LEU A 176 -12.75 5.52 14.84
CA LEU A 176 -12.33 4.96 13.56
C LEU A 176 -11.03 5.57 13.04
N LEU A 177 -10.43 6.53 13.74
CA LEU A 177 -9.17 7.10 13.30
C LEU A 177 -8.00 6.15 13.67
N VAL A 178 -7.59 5.29 12.73
CA VAL A 178 -6.63 4.19 12.97
C VAL A 178 -5.16 4.54 12.71
N SER A 179 -4.84 5.82 12.51
CA SER A 179 -3.50 6.30 12.11
C SER A 179 -2.93 7.27 13.17
N PRO A 180 -1.74 7.00 13.74
CA PRO A 180 -1.10 7.96 14.64
C PRO A 180 -0.77 9.28 13.93
N GLU A 181 -0.38 9.25 12.66
CA GLU A 181 -0.15 10.47 11.88
C GLU A 181 -1.41 11.29 11.68
N ALA A 182 -2.57 10.64 11.53
CA ALA A 182 -3.85 11.32 11.45
C ALA A 182 -4.21 12.03 12.76
N TYR A 183 -3.97 11.39 13.92
CA TYR A 183 -4.16 12.04 15.20
C TYR A 183 -3.20 13.21 15.42
N ARG A 184 -1.93 13.07 15.01
CA ARG A 184 -0.97 14.18 15.02
C ARG A 184 -1.44 15.35 14.17
N ARG A 185 -1.95 15.05 12.97
CA ARG A 185 -2.51 16.07 12.07
C ARG A 185 -3.71 16.77 12.73
N LEU A 186 -4.62 16.01 13.29
CA LEU A 186 -5.80 16.53 13.98
C LEU A 186 -5.42 17.42 15.18
N ALA A 187 -4.39 17.02 15.93
CA ALA A 187 -3.86 17.84 17.01
C ALA A 187 -3.36 19.21 16.51
N SER A 188 -2.55 19.22 15.44
CA SER A 188 -2.05 20.46 14.82
C SER A 188 -3.18 21.36 14.33
N LEU A 189 -4.22 20.80 13.71
CA LEU A 189 -5.39 21.56 13.26
C LEU A 189 -6.16 22.18 14.45
N ARG A 190 -6.34 21.43 15.55
CA ARG A 190 -6.98 21.93 16.76
C ARG A 190 -6.14 23.00 17.47
N ALA A 191 -4.82 22.86 17.45
CA ALA A 191 -3.89 23.85 17.99
C ALA A 191 -4.02 25.19 17.25
N ALA A 192 -4.10 25.16 15.92
CA ALA A 192 -4.28 26.34 15.07
C ALA A 192 -5.58 27.10 15.36
N GLU A 193 -6.58 26.43 15.94
CA GLU A 193 -7.85 27.03 16.36
C GLU A 193 -7.89 27.42 17.84
N GLY A 194 -6.79 27.27 18.57
CA GLY A 194 -6.73 27.51 20.02
C GLY A 194 -7.46 26.46 20.86
N ASN A 195 -7.83 25.31 20.29
CA ASN A 195 -8.45 24.21 21.03
C ASN A 195 -7.40 23.35 21.73
N THR A 196 -6.73 23.91 22.74
CA THR A 196 -5.65 23.25 23.48
C THR A 196 -6.07 21.92 24.11
N ARG A 197 -7.29 21.82 24.63
CA ARG A 197 -7.79 20.56 25.21
C ARG A 197 -7.92 19.47 24.14
N GLY A 198 -8.48 19.82 22.99
CA GLY A 198 -8.64 18.91 21.86
C GLY A 198 -7.30 18.50 21.25
N GLU A 199 -6.35 19.43 21.16
CA GLU A 199 -4.97 19.16 20.76
C GLU A 199 -4.34 18.10 21.67
N LEU A 200 -4.31 18.34 22.98
CA LEU A 200 -3.70 17.43 23.96
C LEU A 200 -4.32 16.03 23.91
N ALA A 201 -5.65 15.93 23.79
CA ALA A 201 -6.35 14.67 23.67
C ALA A 201 -5.98 13.91 22.38
N ALA A 202 -5.83 14.61 21.24
CA ALA A 202 -5.39 13.99 20.00
C ALA A 202 -3.93 13.54 20.06
N LEU A 203 -3.04 14.33 20.67
CA LEU A 203 -1.64 13.94 20.88
C LEU A 203 -1.50 12.73 21.81
N GLU A 204 -2.35 12.63 22.83
CA GLU A 204 -2.40 11.45 23.71
C GLU A 204 -2.79 10.19 22.93
N ARG A 205 -3.85 10.27 22.09
CA ARG A 205 -4.25 9.16 21.21
C ARG A 205 -3.14 8.77 20.25
N CYS A 206 -2.49 9.74 19.60
CA CYS A 206 -1.30 9.49 18.77
C CYS A 206 -0.24 8.70 19.54
N ARG A 207 0.15 9.16 20.74
CA ARG A 207 1.19 8.52 21.56
C ARG A 207 0.83 7.10 21.97
N ASN A 208 -0.45 6.79 22.17
CA ASN A 208 -0.89 5.44 22.54
C ASN A 208 -0.84 4.46 21.36
N MET A 209 -0.79 4.95 20.12
CA MET A 209 -0.80 4.13 18.90
C MET A 209 0.58 3.88 18.30
N THR A 210 1.60 4.65 18.67
CA THR A 210 2.96 4.52 18.13
C THR A 210 4.00 4.16 19.19
N LYS A 211 5.00 3.38 18.76
CA LYS A 211 6.23 3.13 19.52
C LYS A 211 7.21 4.29 19.40
N ASP A 212 7.20 5.01 18.29
CA ASP A 212 8.02 6.20 18.09
C ASP A 212 7.30 7.44 18.65
N LYS A 213 7.70 7.87 19.85
CA LYS A 213 7.08 9.04 20.49
C LYS A 213 7.41 10.35 19.80
N ASN A 214 8.48 10.41 19.00
CA ASN A 214 8.84 11.61 18.24
C ASN A 214 7.85 11.89 17.12
N LEU A 215 7.15 10.85 16.62
CA LEU A 215 6.08 11.01 15.65
C LEU A 215 5.03 12.00 16.16
N CYS A 216 4.63 11.93 17.43
CA CYS A 216 3.55 12.72 18.00
C CYS A 216 3.99 14.10 18.55
N GLY A 217 5.13 14.62 18.11
CA GLY A 217 5.55 15.99 18.42
C GLY A 217 4.68 17.05 17.73
N ALA A 218 4.79 18.30 18.18
CA ALA A 218 4.14 19.43 17.50
C ALA A 218 4.65 19.53 16.05
N VAL A 219 3.73 19.73 15.10
CA VAL A 219 4.09 20.00 13.71
C VAL A 219 4.47 21.47 13.63
N GLU A 220 5.75 21.78 13.50
CA GLU A 220 6.19 23.15 13.22
C GLU A 220 5.59 23.57 11.87
N GLY A 221 4.70 24.57 11.90
CA GLY A 221 4.00 25.04 10.71
C GLY A 221 4.98 25.66 9.71
N HIS A 222 5.10 25.07 8.53
CA HIS A 222 5.68 25.76 7.38
C HIS A 222 4.69 26.84 6.94
N SER A 223 4.98 28.07 7.37
CA SER A 223 4.41 29.30 6.81
C SER A 223 5.03 29.59 5.45
#